data_AF-A0A1B0ZNT9-F1
#
_entry.id   AF-A0A1B0ZNT9-F1
#
_cell.length_a   1.000
_cell.length_b   1.000
_cell.length_c   1.000
_cell.angle_alpha   90.00
_cell.angle_beta   90.00
_cell.angle_gamma   90.00
#
_symmetry.space_group_name_H-M   'P 1'
#
loop_
_entity.id
_entity.type
_entity.pdbx_description
1 polymer ?
#
loop_
_entity_poly.entity_id
_entity_poly.type
_entity_poly.pdbx_seq_one_letter_code
_entity_poly.pdbx_strand_id
1 'polypeptide(L)'
;MSANRGTTAALSELEEKLLHLKNLTEANQFMLEVLKDQGERLQEIDGDTARSMLREQARSRFSPTKGKTPKPEVLAILEQTLGTQQSAQIIPFPKRN
;
A
#
# COMPACT_ATOMS: atom_id res chain seq x y z
N MET A 1 30.54 0.46 -28.22
CA MET A 1 29.11 0.12 -28.10
C MET A 1 28.68 -0.06 -26.63
N SER A 2 29.06 0.85 -25.73
CA SER A 2 28.78 0.72 -24.28
C SER A 2 27.74 1.73 -23.77
N ALA A 3 27.70 2.94 -24.35
CA ALA A 3 26.73 3.97 -23.99
C ALA A 3 25.28 3.52 -24.22
N ASN A 4 25.02 2.82 -25.33
CA ASN A 4 23.66 2.40 -25.71
C ASN A 4 23.07 1.33 -24.75
N ARG A 5 23.92 0.49 -24.13
CA ARG A 5 23.48 -0.49 -23.12
C ARG A 5 23.16 0.17 -21.78
N GLY A 6 23.95 1.17 -21.39
CA GLY A 6 23.71 1.96 -20.16
C GLY A 6 22.43 2.78 -20.23
N THR A 7 22.13 3.38 -21.38
CA THR A 7 20.88 4.14 -21.60
C THR A 7 19.66 3.23 -21.58
N THR A 8 19.72 2.04 -22.18
CA THR A 8 18.61 1.07 -22.13
C THR A 8 18.36 0.59 -20.70
N ALA A 9 19.41 0.27 -19.94
CA ALA A 9 19.26 -0.15 -18.55
C ALA A 9 18.64 0.93 -17.66
N ALA A 10 19.07 2.19 -17.80
CA ALA A 10 18.51 3.31 -17.04
C ALA A 10 17.04 3.59 -17.39
N LEU A 11 16.65 3.42 -18.65
CA LEU A 11 15.26 3.58 -19.09
C LEU A 11 14.37 2.46 -18.54
N SER A 12 14.85 1.21 -18.52
CA SER A 12 14.13 0.10 -17.90
C SER A 12 13.96 0.30 -16.39
N GLU A 13 15.01 0.73 -15.68
CA GLU A 13 14.91 1.03 -14.24
C GLU A 13 13.92 2.18 -13.95
N LEU A 14 13.90 3.20 -14.82
CA LEU A 14 12.93 4.29 -14.70
C LEU A 14 11.49 3.80 -14.90
N GLU A 15 11.26 2.92 -15.88
CA GLU A 15 9.95 2.32 -16.15
C GLU A 15 9.44 1.52 -14.94
N GLU A 16 10.30 0.69 -14.34
CA GLU A 16 9.98 -0.06 -13.12
C GLU A 16 9.59 0.86 -11.96
N LYS A 17 10.34 1.95 -11.75
CA LYS A 17 10.04 2.95 -10.70
C LYS A 17 8.73 3.68 -10.96
N LEU A 18 8.43 4.05 -12.20
CA LEU A 18 7.17 4.68 -12.56
C LEU A 18 5.98 3.73 -12.37
N LEU A 19 6.14 2.45 -12.72
CA LEU A 19 5.12 1.43 -12.48
C LEU A 19 4.87 1.24 -10.99
N HIS A 20 5.93 1.19 -10.18
CA HIS A 20 5.81 1.12 -8.72
C HIS A 20 5.08 2.34 -8.14
N LEU A 21 5.44 3.55 -8.58
CA LEU A 21 4.80 4.79 -8.15
C LEU A 21 3.30 4.82 -8.51
N LYS A 22 2.95 4.34 -9.71
CA LYS A 22 1.56 4.19 -10.13
C LYS A 22 0.81 3.25 -9.19
N ASN A 23 1.38 2.09 -8.88
CA ASN A 23 0.75 1.12 -7.98
C ASN A 23 0.55 1.69 -6.56
N LEU A 24 1.52 2.45 -6.04
CA LEU A 24 1.38 3.18 -4.78
C LEU A 24 0.27 4.23 -4.82
N THR A 25 0.17 4.98 -5.93
CA THR A 25 -0.87 6.00 -6.10
C THR A 25 -2.26 5.35 -6.08
N GLU A 26 -2.42 4.21 -6.75
CA GLU A 26 -3.69 3.48 -6.76
C GLU A 26 -4.02 2.86 -5.39
N ALA A 27 -3.03 2.36 -4.65
CA ALA A 27 -3.21 1.89 -3.28
C ALA A 27 -3.67 3.02 -2.35
N ASN A 28 -3.08 4.20 -2.47
CA ASN A 28 -3.47 5.39 -1.70
C ASN A 28 -4.89 5.84 -2.04
N GLN A 29 -5.25 5.83 -3.33
CA GLN A 29 -6.60 6.17 -3.75
C GLN A 29 -7.63 5.20 -3.16
N PHE A 30 -7.33 3.90 -3.13
CA PHE A 30 -8.18 2.93 -2.44
C PHE A 30 -8.36 3.27 -0.96
N MET A 31 -7.27 3.58 -0.24
CA MET A 31 -7.34 3.94 1.18
C MET A 31 -8.19 5.19 1.41
N LEU A 32 -8.06 6.21 0.56
CA LEU A 32 -8.87 7.43 0.63
C LEU A 32 -10.35 7.17 0.34
N GLU A 33 -10.67 6.33 -0.64
CA GLU A 33 -12.05 5.93 -0.94
C GLU A 33 -12.69 5.23 0.26
N VAL A 34 -11.98 4.28 0.87
CA VAL A 34 -12.51 3.57 2.05
C VAL A 34 -12.64 4.50 3.26
N LEU A 35 -11.69 5.40 3.49
CA LEU A 35 -11.79 6.40 4.56
C LEU A 35 -12.95 7.37 4.35
N LYS A 36 -13.22 7.77 3.10
CA LYS A 36 -14.36 8.62 2.78
C LYS A 36 -15.69 7.89 3.03
N ASP A 37 -15.78 6.62 2.65
CA ASP A 37 -17.03 5.86 2.71
C ASP A 37 -17.30 5.25 4.09
N GLN A 38 -16.25 4.93 4.85
CA GLN A 38 -16.34 4.14 6.10
C GLN A 38 -15.49 4.74 7.24
N GLY A 39 -15.05 5.99 7.12
CA GLY A 39 -14.15 6.63 8.09
C GLY A 39 -14.68 6.66 9.52
N GLU A 40 -15.96 6.98 9.72
CA GLU A 40 -16.60 6.99 11.04
C GLU A 40 -16.56 5.61 11.68
N ARG A 41 -16.93 4.57 10.92
CA ARG A 41 -16.89 3.17 11.38
C ARG A 41 -15.46 2.71 11.69
N LEU A 42 -14.46 3.18 10.95
CA LEU A 42 -13.05 2.85 11.19
C LEU A 42 -12.51 3.52 12.47
N GLN A 43 -13.09 4.63 12.93
CA GLN A 43 -12.71 5.30 14.18
C GLN A 43 -13.27 4.58 15.42
N GLU A 44 -14.37 3.86 15.27
CA GLU A 44 -15.07 3.18 16.37
C GLU A 44 -14.51 1.78 16.69
N ILE A 45 -13.77 1.18 15.75
CA ILE A 45 -13.24 -0.18 15.88
C ILE A 45 -11.75 -0.17 16.21
N ASP A 46 -11.26 -1.28 16.78
CA ASP A 46 -9.84 -1.44 17.07
C ASP A 46 -9.00 -1.51 15.78
N GLY A 47 -7.74 -1.10 15.89
CA GLY A 47 -6.83 -1.00 14.75
C GLY A 47 -6.53 -2.34 14.07
N ASP A 48 -6.62 -3.47 14.77
CA ASP A 48 -6.40 -4.79 14.17
C ASP A 48 -7.61 -5.22 13.34
N THR A 49 -8.82 -5.01 13.87
CA THR A 49 -10.07 -5.25 13.17
C THR A 49 -10.20 -4.33 11.96
N ALA A 50 -9.87 -3.04 12.09
CA ALA A 50 -9.83 -2.11 10.96
C ALA A 50 -8.89 -2.59 9.85
N ARG A 51 -7.66 -2.99 10.21
CA ARG A 51 -6.68 -3.52 9.25
C ARG A 51 -7.16 -4.80 8.58
N SER A 52 -7.78 -5.72 9.32
CA SER A 52 -8.33 -6.95 8.76
C SER A 52 -9.45 -6.65 7.76
N MET A 53 -10.38 -5.76 8.12
CA MET A 53 -11.45 -5.32 7.23
C MET A 53 -10.92 -4.67 5.95
N LEU A 54 -9.92 -3.79 6.06
CA LEU A 54 -9.30 -3.15 4.90
C LEU A 54 -8.61 -4.16 3.98
N ARG A 55 -7.94 -5.18 4.54
CA ARG A 55 -7.34 -6.28 3.75
C ARG A 55 -8.40 -7.09 3.01
N GLU A 56 -9.53 -7.40 3.64
CA GLU A 56 -10.62 -8.13 2.98
C GLU A 56 -11.23 -7.31 1.83
N GLN A 57 -11.44 -6.01 2.02
CA GLN A 57 -11.91 -5.12 0.96
C GLN A 57 -10.90 -5.00 -0.17
N ALA A 58 -9.61 -4.88 0.13
CA ALA A 58 -8.55 -4.86 -0.86
C ALA A 58 -8.53 -6.16 -1.68
N ARG A 59 -8.64 -7.33 -1.02
CA ARG A 59 -8.74 -8.64 -1.70
C ARG A 59 -9.99 -8.73 -2.57
N SER A 60 -11.14 -8.29 -2.09
CA SER A 60 -12.39 -8.29 -2.87
C SER A 60 -12.30 -7.42 -4.13
N ARG A 61 -11.51 -6.34 -4.09
CA ARG A 61 -11.33 -5.45 -5.23
C ARG A 61 -10.23 -5.90 -6.19
N PHE A 62 -9.05 -6.21 -5.66
CA PHE A 62 -7.82 -6.35 -6.44
C PHE A 62 -7.32 -7.80 -6.60
N SER A 63 -7.98 -8.78 -5.99
CA SER A 63 -7.57 -10.18 -6.12
C SER A 63 -7.50 -10.63 -7.58
N PRO A 64 -6.43 -11.36 -7.98
CA PRO A 64 -6.29 -11.86 -9.34
C PRO A 64 -7.35 -12.90 -9.72
N THR A 65 -7.95 -13.59 -8.76
CA THR A 65 -8.90 -14.69 -9.01
C THR A 65 -10.36 -14.30 -8.86
N LYS A 66 -10.66 -13.36 -7.95
CA LYS A 66 -12.05 -12.99 -7.59
C LYS A 66 -12.27 -11.49 -7.45
N GLY A 67 -11.26 -10.68 -7.79
CA GLY A 67 -11.32 -9.23 -7.68
C GLY A 67 -12.19 -8.60 -8.78
N LYS A 68 -12.94 -7.55 -8.42
CA LYS A 68 -13.68 -6.73 -9.41
C LYS A 68 -12.74 -6.04 -10.41
N THR A 69 -11.53 -5.72 -10.00
CA THR A 69 -10.51 -5.06 -10.81
C THR A 69 -9.15 -5.65 -10.47
N PRO A 70 -8.77 -6.80 -11.08
CA PRO A 70 -7.55 -7.52 -10.75
C PRO A 70 -6.29 -6.63 -10.86
N LYS A 71 -5.63 -6.38 -9.73
CA LYS A 71 -4.37 -5.62 -9.65
C LYS A 71 -3.48 -6.22 -8.56
N PRO A 72 -2.80 -7.33 -8.83
CA PRO A 72 -2.05 -8.07 -7.81
C PRO A 72 -0.93 -7.25 -7.17
N GLU A 73 -0.25 -6.38 -7.93
CA GLU A 73 0.80 -5.50 -7.40
C GLU A 73 0.26 -4.48 -6.39
N VAL A 74 -0.91 -3.90 -6.67
CA VAL A 74 -1.58 -2.96 -5.75
C VAL A 74 -2.04 -3.70 -4.49
N LEU A 75 -2.56 -4.92 -4.66
CA LEU A 75 -2.94 -5.76 -3.53
C LEU A 75 -1.73 -6.09 -2.64
N ALA A 76 -0.59 -6.44 -3.21
CA ALA A 76 0.63 -6.75 -2.46
C ALA A 76 1.09 -5.55 -1.62
N ILE A 77 1.06 -4.35 -2.19
CA ILE A 77 1.35 -3.10 -1.45
C ILE A 77 0.38 -2.92 -0.29
N LEU A 78 -0.93 -3.06 -0.53
CA LEU A 78 -1.95 -2.91 0.50
C LEU A 78 -1.84 -3.96 1.60
N GLU A 79 -1.52 -5.21 1.28
CA GLU A 79 -1.30 -6.26 2.27
C GLU A 79 -0.03 -6.03 3.10
N GLN A 80 1.03 -5.50 2.49
CA GLN A 80 2.25 -5.14 3.20
C GLN A 80 2.04 -3.95 4.15
N THR A 81 1.30 -2.92 3.73
CA THR A 81 1.04 -1.73 4.55
C THR A 81 0.02 -2.00 5.66
N LEU A 82 -1.03 -2.76 5.37
CA LEU A 82 -2.07 -3.14 6.34
C LEU A 82 -1.70 -4.36 7.17
N GLY A 83 -0.56 -4.99 6.89
CA GLY A 83 -0.03 -6.10 7.67
C GLY A 83 0.20 -5.73 9.13
N THR A 84 0.47 -6.73 9.96
CA THR A 84 0.94 -6.56 11.34
C THR A 84 2.35 -5.99 11.33
N GLN A 85 2.50 -4.71 10.98
CA GLN A 85 3.67 -3.96 11.39
C GLN A 85 3.55 -3.78 12.90
N GLN A 86 4.57 -4.23 13.63
CA GLN A 86 4.84 -3.72 14.98
C GLN A 86 4.58 -2.22 14.92
N SER A 87 3.62 -1.74 15.70
CA SER A 87 3.46 -0.31 15.94
C SER A 87 4.87 0.27 16.12
N ALA A 88 5.19 1.31 15.34
CA ALA A 88 6.50 1.95 15.44
C ALA A 88 6.80 2.15 16.93
N GLN A 89 7.91 1.57 17.41
CA GLN A 89 8.26 1.69 18.83
C GLN A 89 8.27 3.18 19.17
N ILE A 90 7.38 3.60 20.07
CA ILE A 90 7.34 4.98 20.54
C ILE A 90 8.68 5.21 21.21
N ILE A 91 9.56 6.01 20.60
CA ILE A 91 10.81 6.44 21.23
C ILE A 91 10.41 7.43 22.35
N PRO A 92 10.56 7.08 23.64
CA PRO A 92 10.18 7.98 24.71
C PRO A 92 11.11 9.20 24.72
N PHE A 93 10.55 10.38 24.93
CA PHE A 93 11.35 11.59 25.13
C PHE A 93 12.21 11.45 26.41
N PRO A 94 13.49 11.85 26.39
CA PRO A 94 14.34 11.81 27.56
C PRO A 94 13.80 12.77 28.64
N LYS A 95 13.60 12.24 29.86
CA LYS A 95 13.25 13.06 31.02
C LYS A 95 14.46 13.90 31.40
N ARG A 96 14.30 15.23 31.43
CA ARG A 96 15.29 16.14 32.04
C ARG A 96 15.31 15.89 33.55
N ASN A 97 16.43 15.35 34.05
CA ASN A 97 16.80 15.42 35.46
C ASN A 97 17.58 16.72 35.71
#